data_AF-A0A3P7IK78-F1
#
_entry.id   AF-A0A3P7IK78-F1
#
_cell.length_a   1.000
_cell.length_b   1.000
_cell.length_c   1.000
_cell.angle_alpha   90.00
_cell.angle_beta   90.00
_cell.angle_gamma   90.00
#
_symmetry.space_group_name_H-M   'P 1'
#
loop_
_entity.id
_entity.type
_entity.pdbx_description
1 polymer ?
#
loop_
_entity_poly.entity_id
_entity_poly.type
_entity_poly.pdbx_seq_one_letter_code
_entity_poly.pdbx_strand_id
1 'polypeptide(L)'
;MLACMGSVSNIIDSCIDESMAPGTIATYRRVKETFLNFNLSFHVPTSALPKIRNDFIAHLIDKEKTRSLGHYIAALSHFFGPTSREDLEIQRALVRVATGGDPGYGTVRKRPQRT
;
A
#
# COMPACT_ATOMS: atom_id res chain seq x y z
N MET A 1 16.40 -7.80 -16.55
CA MET A 1 15.90 -6.98 -15.42
C MET A 1 14.57 -6.27 -15.71
N LEU A 2 14.26 -5.87 -16.95
CA LEU A 2 12.98 -5.23 -17.34
C LEU A 2 11.72 -6.13 -17.28
N ALA A 3 11.88 -7.47 -17.35
CA ALA A 3 10.75 -8.38 -17.55
C ALA A 3 9.75 -8.44 -16.38
N CYS A 4 10.21 -8.38 -15.12
CA CYS A 4 9.33 -8.45 -13.96
C CYS A 4 8.52 -7.16 -13.75
N MET A 5 9.11 -6.00 -14.07
CA MET A 5 8.42 -4.70 -13.99
C MET A 5 7.41 -4.50 -15.11
N GLY A 6 7.76 -4.92 -16.33
CA GLY A 6 6.82 -4.97 -17.44
C GLY A 6 5.59 -5.79 -17.06
N SER A 7 5.78 -6.94 -16.42
CA SER A 7 4.66 -7.77 -15.95
C SER A 7 3.74 -7.05 -14.95
N VAL A 8 4.27 -6.39 -13.90
CA VAL A 8 3.43 -5.71 -12.89
C VAL A 8 2.77 -4.45 -13.44
N SER A 9 3.49 -3.63 -14.21
CA SER A 9 2.89 -2.43 -14.83
C SER A 9 1.78 -2.82 -15.80
N ASN A 10 2.00 -3.85 -16.63
CA ASN A 10 1.00 -4.31 -17.60
C ASN A 10 -0.25 -4.84 -16.92
N ILE A 11 -0.12 -5.54 -15.79
CA ILE A 11 -1.27 -5.97 -14.97
C ILE A 11 -2.06 -4.74 -14.53
N ILE A 12 -1.41 -3.74 -13.92
CA ILE A 12 -2.09 -2.52 -13.46
C ILE A 12 -2.74 -1.77 -14.63
N ASP A 13 -2.05 -1.65 -15.76
CA ASP A 13 -2.56 -0.96 -16.95
C ASP A 13 -3.81 -1.64 -17.51
N SER A 14 -3.87 -2.98 -17.48
CA SER A 14 -5.07 -3.72 -17.90
C SER A 14 -6.28 -3.50 -16.99
N CYS A 15 -6.06 -3.01 -15.76
CA CYS A 15 -7.13 -2.76 -14.80
C CYS A 15 -7.66 -1.32 -14.86
N ILE A 16 -6.97 -0.38 -15.51
CA ILE A 16 -7.40 1.03 -15.59
C ILE A 16 -8.13 1.24 -16.91
N ASP A 17 -9.46 1.26 -16.86
CA ASP A 17 -10.31 1.45 -18.03
C ASP A 17 -10.92 2.86 -18.08
N GLU A 18 -11.19 3.36 -19.29
CA GLU A 18 -11.77 4.68 -19.54
C GLU A 18 -13.25 4.77 -19.15
N SER A 19 -13.91 3.64 -18.90
CA SER A 19 -15.28 3.61 -18.35
C SER A 19 -15.38 4.06 -16.89
N MET A 20 -14.25 4.22 -16.20
CA MET A 20 -14.20 4.67 -14.80
C MET A 20 -14.36 6.18 -14.68
N ALA A 21 -14.83 6.64 -13.50
CA ALA A 21 -14.88 8.06 -13.21
C ALA A 21 -13.48 8.71 -13.32
N PRO A 22 -13.34 9.92 -13.89
CA PRO A 22 -12.05 10.57 -14.08
C PRO A 22 -11.23 10.73 -12.78
N GLY A 23 -11.90 11.00 -11.66
CA GLY A 23 -11.25 11.07 -10.34
C GLY A 23 -10.68 9.73 -9.86
N THR A 24 -11.34 8.62 -10.20
CA THR A 24 -10.86 7.26 -9.93
C THR A 24 -9.62 6.95 -10.77
N ILE A 25 -9.66 7.25 -12.07
CA ILE A 25 -8.52 7.06 -12.98
C ILE A 25 -7.30 7.85 -12.48
N ALA A 26 -7.48 9.11 -12.13
CA ALA A 26 -6.40 9.94 -11.59
C ALA A 26 -5.81 9.35 -10.29
N THR A 27 -6.67 8.86 -9.40
CA THR A 27 -6.24 8.19 -8.17
C THR A 27 -5.46 6.92 -8.48
N TYR A 28 -5.96 6.07 -9.37
CA TYR A 28 -5.33 4.80 -9.72
C TYR A 28 -3.98 5.00 -10.42
N ARG A 29 -3.86 5.97 -11.32
CA ARG A 29 -2.57 6.34 -11.93
C ARG A 29 -1.55 6.80 -10.89
N ARG A 30 -1.95 7.63 -9.94
CA ARG A 30 -1.07 8.06 -8.84
C ARG A 30 -0.63 6.88 -7.96
N VAL A 31 -1.56 5.97 -7.64
CA VAL A 31 -1.22 4.76 -6.87
C VAL A 31 -0.26 3.88 -7.65
N LYS A 32 -0.49 3.65 -8.95
CA LYS A 32 0.42 2.91 -9.84
C LYS A 32 1.83 3.45 -9.76
N GLU A 33 2.03 4.74 -10.01
CA GLU A 33 3.35 5.37 -9.99
C GLU A 33 4.03 5.19 -8.63
N THR A 34 3.31 5.46 -7.54
CA THR A 34 3.85 5.34 -6.18
C THR A 34 4.25 3.88 -5.88
N PHE A 35 3.42 2.93 -6.25
CA PHE A 35 3.65 1.50 -5.99
C PHE A 35 4.78 0.94 -6.84
N LEU A 36 4.86 1.28 -8.13
CA LEU A 36 5.96 0.85 -9.00
C LEU A 36 7.31 1.43 -8.54
N ASN A 37 7.31 2.69 -8.10
CA ASN A 37 8.50 3.31 -7.52
C ASN A 37 8.95 2.64 -6.22
N PHE A 38 8.01 2.21 -5.38
CA PHE A 38 8.33 1.42 -4.20
C PHE A 38 8.87 0.03 -4.59
N ASN A 39 8.19 -0.65 -5.50
CA ASN A 39 8.54 -2.02 -5.90
C ASN A 39 9.92 -2.11 -6.58
N LEU A 40 10.37 -1.03 -7.21
CA LEU A 40 11.73 -0.89 -7.75
C LEU A 40 12.82 -1.19 -6.73
N SER A 41 12.58 -0.89 -5.45
CA SER A 41 13.58 -1.04 -4.38
C SER A 41 13.77 -2.48 -3.90
N PHE A 42 12.87 -3.42 -4.23
CA PHE A 42 12.88 -4.74 -3.59
C PHE A 42 13.28 -5.90 -4.52
N HIS A 43 13.38 -5.69 -5.84
CA HIS A 43 13.75 -6.73 -6.83
C HIS A 43 13.01 -8.07 -6.66
N VAL A 44 11.77 -8.04 -6.19
CA VAL A 44 11.03 -9.24 -5.78
C VAL A 44 10.29 -9.87 -6.96
N PRO A 45 10.22 -11.21 -7.02
CA PRO A 45 9.37 -11.90 -7.98
C PRO A 45 7.89 -11.55 -7.75
N THR A 46 7.11 -11.59 -8.84
CA THR A 46 5.65 -11.32 -8.82
C THR A 46 4.87 -12.26 -7.90
N SER A 47 5.41 -13.45 -7.59
CA SER A 47 4.83 -14.37 -6.61
C SER A 47 4.80 -13.80 -5.18
N ALA A 48 5.62 -12.79 -4.88
CA ALA A 48 5.64 -12.11 -3.59
C ALA A 48 4.68 -10.90 -3.51
N LEU A 49 3.90 -10.62 -4.58
CA LEU A 49 3.00 -9.46 -4.65
C LEU A 49 2.10 -9.27 -3.42
N PRO A 50 1.47 -10.31 -2.83
CA PRO A 50 0.65 -10.12 -1.62
C PRO A 50 1.44 -9.55 -0.43
N LYS A 51 2.66 -10.04 -0.20
CA LYS A 51 3.54 -9.57 0.87
C LYS A 51 4.00 -8.13 0.62
N ILE A 52 4.34 -7.82 -0.64
CA ILE A 52 4.75 -6.48 -1.06
C ILE A 52 3.62 -5.46 -0.85
N ARG A 53 2.34 -5.84 -0.99
CA ARG A 53 1.23 -4.93 -0.69
C ARG A 53 1.26 -4.51 0.78
N ASN A 54 1.41 -5.46 1.70
CA ASN A 54 1.47 -5.16 3.13
C ASN A 54 2.70 -4.33 3.50
N ASP A 55 3.86 -4.65 2.93
CA ASP A 55 5.08 -3.87 3.12
C ASP A 55 4.93 -2.44 2.56
N PHE A 56 4.26 -2.28 1.43
CA PHE A 56 3.94 -0.97 0.88
C PHE A 56 2.97 -0.17 1.76
N ILE A 57 1.94 -0.82 2.33
CA ILE A 57 1.05 -0.17 3.29
C ILE A 57 1.83 0.27 4.54
N ALA A 58 2.72 -0.57 5.06
CA ALA A 58 3.59 -0.21 6.18
C ALA A 58 4.51 0.99 5.83
N HIS A 59 5.08 1.01 4.62
CA HIS A 59 5.86 2.13 4.11
C HIS A 59 5.06 3.43 4.04
N LEU A 60 3.80 3.38 3.59
CA LEU A 60 2.93 4.57 3.57
C LEU A 60 2.62 5.09 4.97
N ILE A 61 2.49 4.20 5.96
CA ILE A 61 2.29 4.56 7.36
C ILE A 61 3.55 5.25 7.91
N ASP A 62 4.73 4.68 7.67
CA ASP A 62 6.03 5.27 8.05
C ASP A 62 6.23 6.67 7.44
N LYS A 63 5.74 6.89 6.21
CA LYS A 63 5.74 8.19 5.53
C LYS A 63 4.58 9.12 5.92
N GLU A 64 3.85 8.80 6.99
CA GLU A 64 2.71 9.57 7.51
C GLU A 64 1.57 9.78 6.49
N LYS A 65 1.46 8.93 5.45
CA LYS A 65 0.41 9.00 4.43
C LYS A 65 -0.91 8.32 4.86
N THR A 66 -1.24 8.42 6.15
CA THR A 66 -2.33 7.67 6.79
C THR A 66 -3.72 8.06 6.27
N ARG A 67 -3.96 9.34 5.98
CA ARG A 67 -5.24 9.86 5.45
C ARG A 67 -5.61 9.27 4.09
N SER A 68 -4.63 8.83 3.31
CA SER A 68 -4.82 8.30 1.96
C SER A 68 -4.81 6.78 1.88
N LEU A 69 -4.58 6.07 3.00
CA LEU A 69 -4.43 4.60 3.01
C LEU A 69 -5.61 3.87 2.37
N GLY A 70 -6.83 4.34 2.60
CA GLY A 70 -8.03 3.76 1.97
C GLY A 70 -7.97 3.76 0.44
N HIS A 71 -7.49 4.85 -0.18
CA HIS A 71 -7.34 4.92 -1.64
C HIS A 71 -6.28 3.94 -2.14
N TYR A 72 -5.16 3.82 -1.43
CA TYR A 72 -4.10 2.87 -1.79
C TYR A 72 -4.58 1.42 -1.66
N ILE A 73 -5.26 1.06 -0.57
CA ILE A 73 -5.80 -0.29 -0.35
C ILE A 73 -6.85 -0.64 -1.43
N ALA A 74 -7.77 0.28 -1.73
CA ALA A 74 -8.80 0.06 -2.74
C ALA A 74 -8.19 -0.15 -4.13
N ALA A 75 -7.24 0.69 -4.52
CA ALA A 75 -6.55 0.58 -5.80
C ALA A 75 -5.74 -0.73 -5.91
N LEU A 76 -4.98 -1.12 -4.88
CA LEU A 76 -4.21 -2.37 -4.89
C LEU A 76 -5.12 -3.61 -4.95
N SER A 77 -6.28 -3.56 -4.29
CA SER A 77 -7.29 -4.63 -4.36
C SER A 77 -7.90 -4.72 -5.75
N HIS A 78 -8.13 -3.58 -6.42
CA HIS A 78 -8.60 -3.52 -7.79
C HIS A 78 -7.57 -4.09 -8.78
N PHE A 79 -6.30 -3.71 -8.65
CA PHE A 79 -5.25 -4.13 -9.59
C PHE A 79 -4.90 -5.60 -9.52
N PHE A 80 -4.99 -6.19 -8.33
CA PHE A 80 -4.40 -7.49 -8.09
C PHE A 80 -5.34 -8.48 -7.38
N GLY A 81 -6.63 -8.11 -7.28
CA GLY A 81 -7.65 -8.92 -6.63
C GLY A 81 -7.55 -8.94 -5.10
N PRO A 82 -8.47 -9.66 -4.44
CA PRO A 82 -8.49 -9.78 -2.99
C PRO A 82 -7.22 -10.45 -2.46
N THR A 83 -6.79 -9.95 -1.30
CA THR A 83 -5.66 -10.50 -0.55
C THR A 83 -6.07 -11.77 0.20
N SER A 84 -5.11 -12.66 0.50
CA SER A 84 -5.36 -13.85 1.33
C SER A 84 -5.90 -13.47 2.71
N ARG A 85 -6.54 -14.41 3.42
CA ARG A 85 -7.07 -14.12 4.76
C ARG A 85 -5.97 -13.68 5.73
N GLU A 86 -4.84 -14.37 5.73
CA GLU A 86 -3.69 -14.09 6.58
C GLU A 86 -3.13 -12.69 6.31
N ASP A 87 -2.89 -12.36 5.05
CA ASP A 87 -2.37 -11.06 4.65
C ASP A 87 -3.38 -9.93 4.93
N LEU A 88 -4.69 -10.20 4.87
CA LEU A 88 -5.73 -9.24 5.22
C LEU A 88 -5.74 -8.93 6.73
N GLU A 89 -5.51 -9.92 7.58
CA GLU A 89 -5.38 -9.74 9.03
C GLU A 89 -4.17 -8.87 9.37
N ILE A 90 -3.03 -9.09 8.69
CA ILE A 90 -1.84 -8.23 8.78
C ILE A 90 -2.18 -6.80 8.33
N GLN A 91 -2.81 -6.63 7.18
CA GLN A 91 -3.19 -5.31 6.66
C GLN A 91 -4.10 -4.56 7.63
N ARG A 92 -5.07 -5.25 8.25
CA ARG A 92 -5.97 -4.67 9.26
C ARG A 92 -5.21 -4.23 10.50
N ALA A 93 -4.26 -5.02 10.98
CA ALA A 93 -3.42 -4.67 12.12
C ALA A 93 -2.61 -3.39 11.83
N LEU A 94 -1.97 -3.30 10.65
CA LEU A 94 -1.23 -2.11 10.21
C LEU A 94 -2.13 -0.86 10.19
N VAL A 95 -3.32 -0.96 9.60
CA VAL A 95 -4.27 0.16 9.53
C VAL A 95 -4.71 0.61 10.93
N ARG A 96 -4.99 -0.32 11.86
CA ARG A 96 -5.37 0.01 13.24
C ARG A 96 -4.30 0.83 13.96
N VAL A 97 -3.04 0.40 13.84
CA VAL A 97 -1.88 1.13 14.39
C VAL A 97 -1.81 2.53 13.80
N ALA A 98 -1.98 2.65 12.49
CA ALA A 98 -1.92 3.94 11.78
C ALA A 98 -3.05 4.91 12.15
N THR A 99 -4.25 4.39 12.48
CA THR A 99 -5.41 5.19 12.87
C THR A 99 -5.46 5.49 14.38
N GLY A 100 -4.44 5.09 15.15
CA GLY A 100 -4.41 5.27 16.60
C GLY A 100 -5.46 4.43 17.35
N GLY A 101 -5.95 3.38 16.70
CA GLY A 101 -6.97 2.49 17.25
C GLY A 101 -6.35 1.34 18.02
N ASP A 102 -5.86 1.59 19.23
CA ASP A 102 -5.83 0.55 20.27
C ASP A 102 -5.85 1.18 21.69
N PRO A 103 -6.73 0.71 22.62
CA PRO A 103 -6.68 1.06 24.04
C PRO A 103 -5.59 0.32 24.85
N GLY A 104 -4.65 -0.40 24.22
CA GLY A 104 -3.82 -1.40 24.92
C GLY A 104 -2.30 -1.16 24.98
N TYR A 105 -1.69 -0.39 24.09
CA TYR A 105 -0.24 -0.19 24.11
C TYR A 105 0.14 1.28 24.27
N GLY A 106 0.43 1.63 25.52
CA GLY A 106 0.76 2.96 25.99
C GLY A 106 1.90 3.62 25.24
N THR A 107 1.62 4.80 24.71
CA THR A 107 2.61 5.77 24.29
C THR A 107 3.29 6.38 25.53
N VAL A 108 4.36 5.77 26.02
CA VAL A 108 5.31 6.50 26.87
C VAL A 108 6.20 7.34 25.95
N ARG A 109 5.70 8.50 25.53
CA ARG A 109 6.56 9.57 25.01
C ARG A 109 7.19 10.28 26.20
N LYS A 110 8.34 9.81 26.70
CA LYS A 110 9.18 10.64 27.56
C LYS A 110 9.73 11.79 26.71
N ARG A 111 9.24 13.01 26.94
CA ARG A 111 9.91 14.23 26.48
C ARG A 111 11.33 14.25 27.07
N PRO A 112 12.36 14.63 26.31
CA PRO A 112 13.66 14.93 26.91
C PRO A 112 13.50 16.17 27.80
N GLN A 113 13.81 16.03 29.09
CA GLN A 113 14.07 17.17 29.96
C GLN A 113 15.32 17.87 29.42
N ARG A 114 15.14 19.10 28.92
CA ARG A 114 16.25 20.03 28.73
C ARG A 114 16.70 20.48 30.12
N THR A 115 17.90 20.06 30.51
CA THR A 115 18.72 20.72 31.53
C THR A 115 19.26 22.04 31.00
#